data_AF-A0A5C7M3P7-F1
#
_entry.id   AF-A0A5C7M3P7-F1
#
_cell.length_a   1.000
_cell.length_b   1.000
_cell.length_c   1.000
_cell.angle_alpha   90.00
_cell.angle_beta   90.00
_cell.angle_gamma   90.00
#
_symmetry.space_group_name_H-M   'P 1'
#
loop_
_entity.id
_entity.type
_entity.pdbx_description
1 polymer ?
#
loop_
_entity_poly.entity_id
_entity_poly.type
_entity_poly.pdbx_seq_one_letter_code
_entity_poly.pdbx_strand_id
1 'polypeptide(L)'
;MSVEVSDVNTEQWRDRKRHLWLMGLIAPTALFVMLPLIWALNQAGWHTLAQVPLWIGPGLLYVLLPILDLKFGPDGENPPEEMMEQLANDKYYRYCTYVYIPFQYASVILGAYLFTAKDLSWLGFDGGLAWWAKLGVALSVGVLGGVGINTAHEMGHKKENLERWLAKITLAQTFYGHFYIEHNRGHHVRVATPEDPASARFGENFWEFLPRTVWGALKSSVELEAQRIRRLGRSPWDPRTYLKNDVLNAWLMSVVFFGILIAVFGPALIPFVLIQGIYGFSLLESVNYL
;
A
#
# COMPACT_ATOMS: atom_id res chain seq x y z
N MET A 1 -2.73 39.95 -18.61
CA MET A 1 -1.32 39.59 -18.83
C MET A 1 -1.32 38.11 -19.17
N SER A 2 -1.35 37.80 -20.46
CA SER A 2 -1.39 36.44 -20.99
C SER A 2 -0.06 35.77 -20.68
N VAL A 3 -0.08 34.72 -19.86
CA VAL A 3 1.08 33.84 -19.69
C VAL A 3 1.29 33.17 -21.03
N GLU A 4 2.40 33.48 -21.70
CA GLU A 4 2.89 32.69 -22.82
C GLU A 4 3.04 31.25 -22.31
N VAL A 5 2.15 30.36 -22.78
CA VAL A 5 2.40 28.93 -22.71
C VAL A 5 3.64 28.74 -23.57
N SER A 6 4.79 28.60 -22.93
CA SER A 6 6.00 28.22 -23.63
C SER A 6 5.67 26.96 -24.41
N ASP A 7 5.74 27.02 -25.74
CA ASP A 7 5.69 25.87 -26.64
C ASP A 7 6.76 24.88 -26.18
N VAL A 8 6.39 23.96 -25.27
CA VAL A 8 7.25 22.84 -24.95
C VAL A 8 7.31 22.04 -26.24
N ASN A 9 8.48 22.01 -26.87
CA ASN A 9 8.70 21.19 -28.04
C ASN A 9 8.50 19.72 -27.66
N THR A 10 7.28 19.23 -27.86
CA THR A 10 6.81 17.90 -27.46
C THR A 10 7.60 16.79 -28.13
N GLU A 11 8.20 17.05 -29.31
CA GLU A 11 9.08 16.10 -29.99
C GLU A 11 10.43 15.87 -29.26
N GLN A 12 10.82 16.78 -28.36
CA GLN A 12 12.10 16.71 -27.63
C GLN A 12 11.95 16.50 -26.12
N TRP A 13 10.73 16.47 -25.59
CA TRP A 13 10.52 16.29 -24.16
C TRP A 13 10.99 14.90 -23.71
N ARG A 14 11.74 14.87 -22.61
CA ARG A 14 12.24 13.64 -21.98
C ARG A 14 12.07 13.73 -20.48
N ASP A 15 11.53 12.67 -19.89
CA ASP A 15 11.53 12.50 -18.44
C ASP A 15 12.96 12.27 -17.93
N ARG A 16 13.58 13.34 -17.41
CA ARG A 16 14.92 13.32 -16.83
C ARG A 16 14.99 12.46 -15.56
N LYS A 17 13.84 12.21 -14.93
CA LYS A 17 13.68 11.48 -13.67
C LYS A 17 13.12 10.07 -13.91
N ARG A 18 13.05 9.62 -15.17
CA ARG A 18 12.54 8.29 -15.54
C ARG A 18 13.09 7.19 -14.65
N HIS A 19 14.42 7.12 -14.48
CA HIS A 19 15.05 6.08 -13.68
C HIS A 19 14.83 6.19 -12.16
N LEU A 20 14.44 7.37 -11.68
CA LEU A 20 14.12 7.59 -10.27
C LEU A 20 12.80 6.91 -9.86
N TRP A 21 11.95 6.48 -10.80
CA TRP A 21 10.77 5.67 -10.49
C TRP A 21 11.10 4.35 -9.79
N LEU A 22 12.32 3.82 -9.97
CA LEU A 22 12.79 2.64 -9.21
C LEU A 22 12.95 2.92 -7.71
N MET A 23 13.03 4.18 -7.29
CA MET A 23 12.99 4.53 -5.86
C MET A 23 11.67 4.14 -5.20
N GLY A 24 10.59 3.93 -5.98
CA GLY A 24 9.36 3.32 -5.48
C GLY A 24 9.56 1.92 -4.88
N LEU A 25 10.67 1.24 -5.21
CA LEU A 25 11.04 -0.06 -4.65
C LEU A 25 11.75 0.05 -3.30
N ILE A 26 12.10 1.24 -2.82
CA ILE A 26 12.73 1.43 -1.51
C ILE A 26 11.82 0.90 -0.41
N ALA A 27 10.53 1.29 -0.41
CA ALA A 27 9.57 0.82 0.58
C ALA A 27 9.50 -0.72 0.63
N PRO A 28 9.11 -1.44 -0.46
CA PRO A 28 8.90 -2.88 -0.41
C PRO A 28 10.19 -3.69 -0.24
N THR A 29 11.37 -3.08 -0.36
CA THR A 29 12.68 -3.74 -0.13
C THR A 29 13.37 -3.34 1.17
N ALA A 30 12.87 -2.32 1.88
CA ALA A 30 13.54 -1.72 3.03
C ALA A 30 13.92 -2.75 4.11
N LEU A 31 13.03 -3.69 4.41
CA LEU A 31 13.29 -4.71 5.44
C LEU A 31 14.46 -5.63 5.06
N PHE A 32 14.59 -6.01 3.78
CA PHE A 32 15.69 -6.84 3.29
C PHE A 32 17.02 -6.10 3.37
N VAL A 33 17.03 -4.83 3.00
CA VAL A 33 18.23 -3.98 3.04
C VAL A 33 18.77 -3.82 4.47
N MET A 34 17.90 -3.91 5.48
CA MET A 34 18.31 -3.84 6.89
C MET A 34 18.93 -5.14 7.42
N LEU A 35 18.70 -6.31 6.81
CA LEU A 35 19.18 -7.60 7.35
C LEU A 35 20.70 -7.68 7.51
N PRO A 36 21.54 -7.25 6.54
CA PRO A 36 22.99 -7.28 6.71
C PRO A 36 23.48 -6.36 7.83
N LEU A 37 22.83 -5.20 8.02
CA LEU A 37 23.15 -4.27 9.11
C LEU A 37 22.80 -4.90 10.47
N ILE A 38 21.63 -5.52 10.58
CA ILE A 38 21.20 -6.24 11.79
C ILE A 38 22.20 -7.34 12.14
N TRP A 39 22.58 -8.16 11.15
CA TRP A 39 23.58 -9.21 11.32
C TRP A 39 24.91 -8.65 11.80
N ALA A 40 25.44 -7.60 11.15
CA ALA A 40 26.71 -6.98 11.50
C ALA A 40 26.71 -6.41 12.94
N LEU A 41 25.62 -5.77 13.35
CA LEU A 41 25.46 -5.28 14.72
C LEU A 41 25.45 -6.42 15.75
N ASN A 42 24.81 -7.54 15.44
CA ASN A 42 24.86 -8.73 16.30
C ASN A 42 26.28 -9.34 16.37
N GLN A 43 27.03 -9.38 15.27
CA GLN A 43 28.43 -9.84 15.28
C GLN A 43 29.34 -8.94 16.13
N ALA A 44 29.03 -7.64 16.20
CA ALA A 44 29.72 -6.69 17.06
C ALA A 44 29.29 -6.77 18.54
N GLY A 45 28.38 -7.68 18.91
CA GLY A 45 27.83 -7.83 20.26
C GLY A 45 26.75 -6.81 20.62
N TRP A 46 26.27 -6.01 19.66
CA TRP A 46 25.30 -4.93 19.88
C TRP A 46 23.86 -5.41 19.72
N HIS A 47 23.50 -6.49 20.42
CA HIS A 47 22.24 -7.23 20.20
C HIS A 47 20.96 -6.41 20.37
N THR A 48 20.91 -5.48 21.33
CA THR A 48 19.75 -4.59 21.51
C THR A 48 19.64 -3.59 20.35
N LEU A 49 20.76 -2.99 19.95
CA LEU A 49 20.80 -2.01 18.86
C LEU A 49 20.53 -2.67 17.50
N ALA A 50 20.92 -3.93 17.33
CA ALA A 50 20.62 -4.74 16.15
C ALA A 50 19.11 -4.88 15.88
N GLN A 51 18.24 -4.66 16.86
CA GLN A 51 16.78 -4.71 16.65
C GLN A 51 16.18 -3.36 16.21
N VAL A 52 16.91 -2.25 16.32
CA VAL A 52 16.44 -0.91 15.93
C VAL A 52 16.17 -0.79 14.42
N PRO A 53 17.01 -1.32 13.51
CA PRO A 53 16.73 -1.27 12.06
C PRO A 53 15.42 -1.93 11.63
N LEU A 54 14.79 -2.77 12.46
CA LEU A 54 13.48 -3.36 12.17
C LEU A 54 12.34 -2.32 12.17
N TRP A 55 12.57 -1.12 12.71
CA TRP A 55 11.67 0.03 12.67
C TRP A 55 11.82 0.88 11.39
N ILE A 56 12.43 0.33 10.36
CA ILE A 56 12.75 1.06 9.13
C ILE A 56 11.52 1.70 8.48
N GLY A 57 10.33 1.11 8.51
CA GLY A 57 9.15 1.73 7.89
C GLY A 57 8.75 3.05 8.57
N PRO A 58 8.44 3.07 9.88
CA PRO A 58 8.21 4.32 10.60
C PRO A 58 9.38 5.30 10.53
N GLY A 59 10.62 4.81 10.59
CA GLY A 59 11.82 5.64 10.43
C GLY A 59 11.90 6.30 9.05
N LEU A 60 11.59 5.57 7.98
CA LEU A 60 11.51 6.14 6.64
C LEU A 60 10.39 7.18 6.55
N LEU A 61 9.19 6.82 7.00
CA LEU A 61 7.99 7.64 6.81
C LEU A 61 7.98 8.93 7.65
N TYR A 62 8.40 8.87 8.91
CA TYR A 62 8.27 10.00 9.84
C TYR A 62 9.59 10.72 10.15
N VAL A 63 10.73 10.17 9.75
CA VAL A 63 12.03 10.80 9.99
C VAL A 63 12.72 11.10 8.67
N LEU A 64 13.05 10.07 7.88
CA LEU A 64 13.87 10.28 6.69
C LEU A 64 13.12 11.09 5.62
N LEU A 65 11.91 10.69 5.24
CA LEU A 65 11.16 11.37 4.17
C LEU A 65 10.85 12.84 4.51
N PRO A 66 10.38 13.21 5.72
CA PRO A 66 10.18 14.61 6.08
C PRO A 66 11.48 15.44 6.06
N ILE A 67 12.61 14.86 6.49
CA ILE A 67 13.91 15.53 6.40
C ILE A 67 14.31 15.78 4.94
N LEU A 68 14.10 14.79 4.06
CA LEU A 68 14.38 14.94 2.63
C LEU A 68 13.45 15.97 2.00
N ASP A 69 12.16 15.95 2.33
CA ASP A 69 11.16 16.89 1.83
C ASP A 69 11.50 18.35 2.21
N LEU A 70 11.86 18.59 3.48
CA LEU A 70 12.32 19.91 3.93
C LEU A 70 13.62 20.37 3.25
N LYS A 71 14.48 19.43 2.85
CA LYS A 71 15.78 19.75 2.24
C LYS A 71 15.69 20.01 0.74
N PHE A 72 14.86 19.26 0.03
CA PHE A 72 14.78 19.30 -1.44
C PHE A 72 13.57 20.09 -1.95
N GLY A 73 12.49 20.19 -1.17
CA GLY A 73 11.29 20.96 -1.51
C GLY A 73 10.48 20.37 -2.66
N PRO A 74 9.38 21.04 -3.04
CA PRO A 74 8.50 20.59 -4.12
C PRO A 74 9.19 20.66 -5.48
N ASP A 75 9.01 19.60 -6.25
CA ASP A 75 9.42 19.54 -7.65
C ASP A 75 8.31 20.13 -8.54
N GLY A 76 8.61 21.20 -9.26
CA GLY A 76 7.64 21.93 -10.08
C GLY A 76 7.51 21.42 -11.53
N GLU A 77 8.24 20.36 -11.89
CA GLU A 77 8.27 19.82 -13.25
C GLU A 77 7.17 18.77 -13.45
N ASN A 78 6.11 19.11 -14.17
CA ASN A 78 5.09 18.15 -14.63
C ASN A 78 5.30 17.80 -16.11
N PRO A 79 5.01 16.55 -16.53
CA PRO A 79 4.92 16.22 -17.95
C PRO A 79 3.89 17.08 -18.69
N PRO A 80 4.14 17.46 -19.95
CA PRO A 80 3.13 18.07 -20.81
C PRO A 80 1.91 17.15 -20.96
N GLU A 81 0.72 17.73 -21.09
CA GLU A 81 -0.54 16.98 -21.18
C GLU A 81 -0.55 16.02 -22.39
N GLU A 82 0.10 16.43 -23.49
CA GLU A 82 0.24 15.63 -24.71
C GLU A 82 1.03 14.33 -24.49
N MET A 83 1.90 14.29 -23.47
CA MET A 83 2.73 13.12 -23.15
C MET A 83 2.01 12.14 -22.22
N MET A 84 0.90 12.52 -21.59
CA MET A 84 0.26 11.73 -20.53
C MET A 84 -0.22 10.37 -21.00
N GLU A 85 -0.85 10.29 -22.18
CA GLU A 85 -1.30 9.01 -22.74
C GLU A 85 -0.13 8.09 -23.09
N GLN A 86 0.95 8.65 -23.63
CA GLN A 86 2.17 7.90 -23.94
C GLN A 86 2.83 7.36 -22.66
N LEU A 87 2.99 8.20 -21.64
CA LEU A 87 3.58 7.83 -20.35
C LEU A 87 2.75 6.76 -19.63
N ALA A 88 1.43 6.91 -19.63
CA ALA A 88 0.51 5.93 -19.02
C ALA A 88 0.61 4.54 -19.67
N ASN A 89 0.97 4.47 -20.95
CA ASN A 89 1.13 3.22 -21.71
C ASN A 89 2.58 2.72 -21.78
N ASP A 90 3.55 3.52 -21.33
CA ASP A 90 4.95 3.14 -21.37
C ASP A 90 5.22 1.98 -20.40
N LYS A 91 5.78 0.90 -20.97
CA LYS A 91 6.03 -0.35 -20.26
C LYS A 91 6.93 -0.16 -19.05
N TYR A 92 7.88 0.77 -19.11
CA TYR A 92 8.82 0.98 -18.01
C TYR A 92 8.10 1.38 -16.71
N TYR A 93 7.21 2.38 -16.76
CA TYR A 93 6.47 2.82 -15.57
C TYR A 93 5.50 1.74 -15.08
N ARG A 94 4.86 1.01 -16.00
CA ARG A 94 4.00 -0.14 -15.67
C ARG A 94 4.78 -1.27 -14.98
N TYR A 95 5.99 -1.58 -15.45
CA TYR A 95 6.81 -2.60 -14.79
C TYR A 95 7.29 -2.15 -13.41
N CYS A 96 7.49 -0.85 -13.18
CA CYS A 96 7.81 -0.34 -11.85
C CYS A 96 6.69 -0.63 -10.84
N THR A 97 5.41 -0.55 -11.25
CA THR A 97 4.29 -0.94 -10.37
C THR A 97 4.19 -2.45 -10.22
N TYR A 98 4.49 -3.24 -11.26
CA TYR A 98 4.41 -4.71 -11.18
C TYR A 98 5.48 -5.31 -10.28
N VAL A 99 6.72 -4.80 -10.37
CA VAL A 99 7.85 -5.32 -9.58
C VAL A 99 7.76 -4.95 -8.11
N TYR A 100 6.93 -3.96 -7.74
CA TYR A 100 6.57 -3.68 -6.34
C TYR A 100 5.96 -4.91 -5.65
N ILE A 101 5.06 -5.61 -6.34
CA ILE A 101 4.23 -6.70 -5.80
C ILE A 101 5.07 -7.87 -5.26
N PRO A 102 6.01 -8.47 -6.02
CA PRO A 102 6.82 -9.57 -5.49
C PRO A 102 7.66 -9.15 -4.28
N PHE A 103 8.22 -7.94 -4.26
CA PHE A 103 8.98 -7.44 -3.11
C PHE A 103 8.08 -7.18 -1.90
N GLN A 104 6.88 -6.64 -2.12
CA GLN A 104 5.88 -6.46 -1.07
C GLN A 104 5.52 -7.81 -0.42
N TYR A 105 5.18 -8.82 -1.22
CA TYR A 105 4.82 -10.15 -0.71
C TYR A 105 6.01 -10.83 -0.02
N ALA A 106 7.21 -10.72 -0.58
CA ALA A 106 8.42 -11.22 0.05
C ALA A 106 8.65 -10.53 1.41
N SER A 107 8.44 -9.22 1.51
CA SER A 107 8.55 -8.47 2.76
C SER A 107 7.51 -8.88 3.80
N VAL A 108 6.26 -9.16 3.41
CA VAL A 108 5.23 -9.68 4.31
C VAL A 108 5.60 -11.06 4.83
N ILE A 109 6.07 -11.95 3.96
CA ILE A 109 6.52 -13.30 4.33
C ILE A 109 7.73 -13.24 5.27
N LEU A 110 8.72 -12.39 4.96
CA LEU A 110 9.87 -12.13 5.83
C LEU A 110 9.42 -11.57 7.18
N GLY A 111 8.52 -10.59 7.18
CA GLY A 111 7.96 -10.03 8.41
C GLY A 111 7.24 -11.07 9.25
N ALA A 112 6.43 -11.92 8.63
CA ALA A 112 5.73 -13.03 9.28
C ALA A 112 6.72 -14.03 9.91
N TYR A 113 7.78 -14.38 9.17
CA TYR A 113 8.88 -15.21 9.67
C TYR A 113 9.57 -14.56 10.88
N LEU A 114 10.06 -13.32 10.76
CA LEU A 114 10.75 -12.61 11.84
C LEU A 114 9.87 -12.43 13.09
N PHE A 115 8.57 -12.20 12.91
CA PHE A 115 7.62 -12.00 14.00
C PHE A 115 7.36 -13.29 14.81
N THR A 116 7.39 -14.45 14.16
CA THR A 116 7.00 -15.73 14.75
C THR A 116 8.17 -16.67 15.05
N ALA A 117 9.34 -16.43 14.45
CA ALA A 117 10.54 -17.22 14.65
C ALA A 117 10.92 -17.30 16.14
N LYS A 118 11.21 -18.54 16.58
CA LYS A 118 11.73 -18.82 17.92
C LYS A 118 13.26 -18.83 17.97
N ASP A 119 13.88 -18.98 16.80
CA ASP A 119 15.33 -19.01 16.61
C ASP A 119 15.69 -18.15 15.40
N LEU A 120 16.49 -17.12 15.65
CA LEU A 120 17.06 -16.21 14.66
C LEU A 120 18.59 -16.15 14.81
N SER A 121 19.21 -17.26 15.22
CA SER A 121 20.66 -17.42 15.36
C SER A 121 21.43 -17.09 14.07
N TRP A 122 20.86 -17.38 12.90
CA TRP A 122 21.43 -16.99 11.60
C TRP A 122 21.58 -15.47 11.44
N LEU A 123 20.72 -14.70 12.11
CA LEU A 123 20.76 -13.24 12.15
C LEU A 123 21.55 -12.71 13.35
N GLY A 124 22.07 -13.60 14.20
CA GLY A 124 22.91 -13.32 15.37
C GLY A 124 22.13 -13.05 16.67
N PHE A 125 20.85 -13.44 16.73
CA PHE A 125 20.05 -13.34 17.96
C PHE A 125 20.05 -14.65 18.75
N ASP A 126 20.08 -14.55 20.07
CA ASP A 126 19.82 -15.67 20.98
C ASP A 126 18.30 -15.84 21.15
N GLY A 127 17.71 -16.66 20.29
CA GLY A 127 16.26 -16.89 20.21
C GLY A 127 15.52 -15.97 19.24
N GLY A 128 14.26 -15.67 19.55
CA GLY A 128 13.38 -14.81 18.73
C GLY A 128 13.51 -13.33 19.08
N LEU A 129 12.85 -12.48 18.27
CA LEU A 129 12.83 -11.04 18.50
C LEU A 129 12.14 -10.65 19.81
N ALA A 130 12.61 -9.56 20.45
CA ALA A 130 11.88 -8.93 21.54
C ALA A 130 10.55 -8.35 21.04
N TRP A 131 9.56 -8.22 21.92
CA TRP A 131 8.21 -7.77 21.52
C TRP A 131 8.19 -6.39 20.86
N TRP A 132 9.02 -5.45 21.34
CA TRP A 132 9.13 -4.13 20.73
C TRP A 132 9.71 -4.19 19.31
N ALA A 133 10.64 -5.12 19.04
CA ALA A 133 11.18 -5.33 17.70
C ALA A 133 10.17 -6.01 16.77
N LYS A 134 9.36 -6.94 17.30
CA LYS A 134 8.22 -7.52 16.58
C LYS A 134 7.20 -6.45 16.18
N LEU A 135 6.91 -5.50 17.07
CA LEU A 135 6.09 -4.33 16.75
C LEU A 135 6.73 -3.49 15.65
N GLY A 136 8.04 -3.23 15.72
CA GLY A 136 8.80 -2.55 14.66
C GLY A 136 8.65 -3.24 13.30
N VAL A 137 8.78 -4.58 13.25
CA VAL A 137 8.55 -5.37 12.04
C VAL A 137 7.12 -5.20 11.52
N ALA A 138 6.12 -5.35 12.39
CA ALA A 138 4.71 -5.24 11.99
C ALA A 138 4.37 -3.84 11.46
N LEU A 139 4.83 -2.78 12.12
CA LEU A 139 4.63 -1.40 11.66
C LEU A 139 5.42 -1.12 10.38
N SER A 140 6.63 -1.64 10.25
CA SER A 140 7.41 -1.52 9.02
C SER A 140 6.66 -2.14 7.86
N VAL A 141 6.25 -3.41 7.96
CA VAL A 141 5.44 -4.08 6.95
C VAL A 141 4.12 -3.35 6.70
N GLY A 142 3.51 -2.75 7.73
CA GLY A 142 2.34 -1.89 7.59
C GLY A 142 2.61 -0.65 6.72
N VAL A 143 3.73 0.06 6.92
CA VAL A 143 4.14 1.17 6.02
C VAL A 143 4.28 0.68 4.59
N LEU A 144 4.94 -0.46 4.38
CA LEU A 144 5.10 -1.06 3.06
C LEU A 144 3.74 -1.36 2.40
N GLY A 145 2.79 -1.89 3.17
CA GLY A 145 1.43 -2.14 2.72
C GLY A 145 0.68 -0.84 2.38
N GLY A 146 0.79 0.18 3.23
CA GLY A 146 0.19 1.50 3.01
C GLY A 146 0.72 2.19 1.76
N VAL A 147 2.04 2.18 1.53
CA VAL A 147 2.64 2.66 0.27
C VAL A 147 2.17 1.81 -0.92
N GLY A 148 1.99 0.50 -0.73
CA GLY A 148 1.46 -0.41 -1.74
C GLY A 148 0.04 -0.08 -2.17
N ILE A 149 -0.77 0.56 -1.32
CA ILE A 149 -2.10 1.03 -1.69
C ILE A 149 -2.01 2.07 -2.82
N ASN A 150 -0.97 2.92 -2.85
CA ASN A 150 -0.76 3.86 -3.95
C ASN A 150 -0.43 3.14 -5.26
N THR A 151 0.37 2.08 -5.20
CA THR A 151 0.64 1.21 -6.36
C THR A 151 -0.65 0.53 -6.84
N ALA A 152 -1.49 0.07 -5.92
CA ALA A 152 -2.79 -0.52 -6.24
C ALA A 152 -3.76 0.51 -6.82
N HIS A 153 -3.73 1.75 -6.34
CA HIS A 153 -4.51 2.87 -6.86
C HIS A 153 -4.19 3.12 -8.34
N GLU A 154 -2.90 3.25 -8.68
CA GLU A 154 -2.47 3.46 -10.07
C GLU A 154 -2.89 2.30 -10.98
N MET A 155 -2.64 1.05 -10.57
CA MET A 155 -3.04 -0.14 -11.34
C MET A 155 -4.57 -0.28 -11.42
N GLY A 156 -5.30 0.12 -10.38
CA GLY A 156 -6.75 0.02 -10.30
C GLY A 156 -7.48 0.89 -11.32
N HIS A 157 -6.90 2.04 -11.69
CA HIS A 157 -7.44 2.94 -12.71
C HIS A 157 -7.21 2.48 -14.14
N LYS A 158 -6.27 1.55 -14.36
CA LYS A 158 -5.98 1.05 -15.70
C LYS A 158 -7.16 0.26 -16.26
N LYS A 159 -7.24 0.21 -17.60
CA LYS A 159 -8.32 -0.49 -18.32
C LYS A 159 -8.07 -2.00 -18.42
N GLU A 160 -6.81 -2.43 -18.39
CA GLU A 160 -6.46 -3.84 -18.56
C GLU A 160 -6.86 -4.70 -17.36
N ASN A 161 -7.28 -5.93 -17.66
CA ASN A 161 -7.71 -6.87 -16.62
C ASN A 161 -6.57 -7.31 -15.71
N LEU A 162 -5.34 -7.39 -16.23
CA LEU A 162 -4.18 -7.78 -15.43
C LEU A 162 -3.91 -6.77 -14.31
N GLU A 163 -3.85 -5.48 -14.63
CA GLU A 163 -3.56 -4.42 -13.65
C GLU A 163 -4.64 -4.34 -12.56
N ARG A 164 -5.90 -4.47 -12.94
CA ARG A 164 -7.02 -4.52 -11.98
C ARG A 164 -6.94 -5.74 -11.06
N TRP A 165 -6.48 -6.87 -11.57
CA TRP A 165 -6.24 -8.07 -10.76
C TRP A 165 -5.05 -7.88 -9.82
N LEU A 166 -3.94 -7.34 -10.33
CA LEU A 166 -2.75 -7.00 -9.55
C LEU A 166 -3.03 -5.96 -8.47
N ALA A 167 -3.92 -4.99 -8.72
CA ALA A 167 -4.38 -4.03 -7.71
C ALA A 167 -5.04 -4.74 -6.52
N LYS A 168 -5.96 -5.68 -6.78
CA LYS A 168 -6.63 -6.47 -5.72
C LYS A 168 -5.65 -7.38 -4.97
N ILE A 169 -4.68 -7.98 -5.66
CA ILE A 169 -3.57 -8.73 -5.04
C ILE A 169 -2.78 -7.80 -4.10
N THR A 170 -2.37 -6.63 -4.58
CA THR A 170 -1.60 -5.65 -3.80
C THR A 170 -2.34 -5.22 -2.53
N LEU A 171 -3.67 -5.02 -2.62
CA LEU A 171 -4.54 -4.66 -1.49
C LEU A 171 -4.80 -5.82 -0.52
N ALA A 172 -4.49 -7.06 -0.89
CA ALA A 172 -4.78 -8.23 -0.05
C ALA A 172 -3.99 -8.19 1.27
N GLN A 173 -2.77 -7.63 1.24
CA GLN A 173 -1.95 -7.44 2.45
C GLN A 173 -2.63 -6.56 3.48
N THR A 174 -3.22 -5.43 3.10
CA THR A 174 -3.82 -4.49 4.07
C THR A 174 -5.26 -4.86 4.43
N PHE A 175 -5.79 -5.95 3.86
CA PHE A 175 -7.20 -6.34 3.96
C PHE A 175 -8.16 -5.23 3.46
N TYR A 176 -7.65 -4.29 2.66
CA TYR A 176 -8.37 -3.09 2.24
C TYR A 176 -8.87 -3.19 0.80
N GLY A 177 -9.12 -4.40 0.30
CA GLY A 177 -9.49 -4.68 -1.08
C GLY A 177 -10.77 -3.99 -1.59
N HIS A 178 -11.65 -3.59 -0.68
CA HIS A 178 -12.87 -2.85 -1.01
C HIS A 178 -12.60 -1.43 -1.52
N PHE A 179 -11.43 -0.85 -1.19
CA PHE A 179 -10.93 0.42 -1.72
C PHE A 179 -10.94 0.45 -3.25
N TYR A 180 -10.59 -0.66 -3.91
CA TYR A 180 -10.61 -0.72 -5.39
C TYR A 180 -11.96 -0.35 -6.00
N ILE A 181 -13.07 -0.70 -5.32
CA ILE A 181 -14.42 -0.39 -5.80
C ILE A 181 -14.90 0.95 -5.30
N GLU A 182 -14.69 1.24 -4.00
CA GLU A 182 -15.04 2.54 -3.44
C GLU A 182 -14.34 3.61 -4.27
N HIS A 183 -13.02 3.64 -4.28
CA HIS A 183 -12.24 4.73 -4.84
C HIS A 183 -12.67 5.07 -6.27
N ASN A 184 -12.69 4.04 -7.13
CA ASN A 184 -12.89 4.21 -8.57
C ASN A 184 -14.33 4.52 -8.98
N ARG A 185 -15.33 4.14 -8.17
CA ARG A 185 -16.76 4.29 -8.52
C ARG A 185 -17.55 5.10 -7.51
N GLY A 186 -16.90 5.51 -6.43
CA GLY A 186 -17.45 6.17 -5.26
C GLY A 186 -16.77 7.51 -5.06
N HIS A 187 -15.61 7.51 -4.40
CA HIS A 187 -14.85 8.70 -4.06
C HIS A 187 -14.66 9.65 -5.27
N HIS A 188 -14.10 9.19 -6.40
CA HIS A 188 -13.90 10.06 -7.58
C HIS A 188 -15.19 10.73 -8.10
N VAL A 189 -16.36 10.11 -7.87
CA VAL A 189 -17.66 10.63 -8.30
C VAL A 189 -18.26 11.60 -7.27
N ARG A 190 -17.95 11.41 -5.99
CA ARG A 190 -18.58 12.11 -4.85
C ARG A 190 -17.59 12.92 -4.01
N VAL A 191 -16.35 13.08 -4.47
CA VAL A 191 -15.29 13.78 -3.74
C VAL A 191 -15.77 15.16 -3.30
N ALA A 192 -15.50 15.49 -2.04
CA ALA A 192 -15.95 16.70 -1.36
C ALA A 192 -17.49 16.87 -1.23
N THR A 193 -18.27 15.79 -1.35
CA THR A 193 -19.73 15.79 -1.03
C THR A 193 -20.03 15.05 0.27
N PRO A 194 -21.20 15.30 0.92
CA PRO A 194 -21.59 14.63 2.16
C PRO A 194 -21.67 13.09 2.07
N GLU A 195 -21.88 12.56 0.87
CA GLU A 195 -22.02 11.13 0.56
C GLU A 195 -20.66 10.42 0.36
N ASP A 196 -19.55 11.14 0.25
CA ASP A 196 -18.23 10.54 0.17
C ASP A 196 -17.67 10.23 1.57
N PRO A 197 -17.47 8.94 1.91
CA PRO A 197 -16.90 8.59 3.19
C PRO A 197 -15.44 9.03 3.35
N ALA A 198 -14.69 9.15 2.24
CA ALA A 198 -13.27 9.46 2.27
C ALA A 198 -12.96 10.98 2.36
N SER A 199 -13.95 11.85 2.17
CA SER A 199 -13.76 13.30 2.37
C SER A 199 -13.89 13.66 3.85
N ALA A 200 -12.89 14.35 4.40
CA ALA A 200 -12.95 14.89 5.76
C ALA A 200 -14.01 16.00 5.87
N ARG A 201 -14.78 16.00 6.96
CA ARG A 201 -15.78 17.05 7.22
C ARG A 201 -15.12 18.25 7.90
N PHE A 202 -15.66 19.44 7.65
CA PHE A 202 -15.18 20.64 8.35
C PHE A 202 -15.32 20.48 9.86
N GLY A 203 -14.20 20.63 10.59
CA GLY A 203 -14.14 20.50 12.05
C GLY A 203 -14.05 19.06 12.58
N GLU A 204 -14.05 18.04 11.71
CA GLU A 204 -13.87 16.65 12.11
C GLU A 204 -12.41 16.37 12.44
N ASN A 205 -12.15 15.76 13.61
CA ASN A 205 -10.79 15.34 13.95
C ASN A 205 -10.48 13.96 13.36
N PHE A 206 -9.19 13.66 13.21
CA PHE A 206 -8.74 12.40 12.59
C PHE A 206 -9.33 11.13 13.24
N TRP A 207 -9.53 11.15 14.56
CA TRP A 207 -10.03 9.98 15.29
C TRP A 207 -11.54 9.78 15.13
N GLU A 208 -12.29 10.84 14.81
CA GLU A 208 -13.69 10.75 14.36
C GLU A 208 -13.77 10.32 12.89
N PHE A 209 -12.88 10.88 12.06
CA PHE A 209 -12.78 10.58 10.63
C PHE A 209 -12.47 9.11 10.36
N LEU A 210 -11.41 8.56 10.98
CA LEU A 210 -10.88 7.23 10.66
C LEU A 210 -11.94 6.09 10.71
N PRO A 211 -12.70 5.90 11.81
CA PRO A 211 -13.74 4.86 11.82
C PRO A 211 -14.88 5.16 10.84
N ARG A 212 -15.21 6.44 10.61
CA ARG A 212 -16.27 6.85 9.68
C ARG A 212 -15.88 6.53 8.23
N THR A 213 -14.68 6.91 7.79
CA THR A 213 -14.19 6.63 6.43
C THR A 213 -14.08 5.13 6.22
N VAL A 214 -13.47 4.38 7.14
CA VAL A 214 -13.27 2.93 6.96
C VAL A 214 -14.60 2.18 6.85
N TRP A 215 -15.54 2.45 7.76
CA TRP A 215 -16.85 1.79 7.71
C TRP A 215 -17.71 2.27 6.55
N GLY A 216 -17.67 3.58 6.27
CA GLY A 216 -18.38 4.20 5.17
C GLY A 216 -17.91 3.69 3.80
N ALA A 217 -16.61 3.57 3.59
CA ALA A 217 -15.99 3.04 2.38
C ALA A 217 -16.35 1.56 2.17
N LEU A 218 -16.31 0.76 3.25
CA LEU A 218 -16.76 -0.63 3.20
C LEU A 218 -18.23 -0.72 2.77
N LYS A 219 -19.12 0.03 3.41
CA LYS A 219 -20.55 0.02 3.06
C LYS A 219 -20.80 0.51 1.62
N SER A 220 -20.21 1.65 1.25
CA SER A 220 -20.28 2.24 -0.10
C SER A 220 -19.85 1.24 -1.17
N SER A 221 -18.71 0.58 -0.98
CA SER A 221 -18.18 -0.39 -1.94
C SER A 221 -19.13 -1.56 -2.21
N VAL A 222 -19.76 -2.10 -1.16
CA VAL A 222 -20.73 -3.21 -1.26
C VAL A 222 -21.99 -2.74 -1.98
N GLU A 223 -22.48 -1.55 -1.67
CA GLU A 223 -23.65 -0.96 -2.32
C GLU A 223 -23.41 -0.70 -3.81
N LEU A 224 -22.29 -0.08 -4.17
CA LEU A 224 -21.88 0.19 -5.54
C LEU A 224 -21.74 -1.09 -6.35
N GLU A 225 -21.11 -2.12 -5.77
CA GLU A 225 -20.92 -3.39 -6.45
C GLU A 225 -22.23 -4.17 -6.60
N ALA A 226 -23.10 -4.13 -5.59
CA ALA A 226 -24.43 -4.70 -5.67
C ALA A 226 -25.28 -4.01 -6.76
N GLN A 227 -25.17 -2.68 -6.89
CA GLN A 227 -25.82 -1.93 -7.97
C GLN A 227 -25.28 -2.36 -9.35
N ARG A 228 -23.97 -2.53 -9.52
CA ARG A 228 -23.38 -3.04 -10.77
C ARG A 228 -23.98 -4.39 -11.14
N ILE A 229 -24.04 -5.34 -10.21
CA ILE A 229 -24.56 -6.69 -10.48
C ILE A 229 -26.04 -6.64 -10.86
N ARG A 230 -26.85 -5.80 -10.20
CA ARG A 230 -28.26 -5.59 -10.56
C ARG A 230 -28.43 -5.02 -11.98
N ARG A 231 -27.57 -4.08 -12.40
CA ARG A 231 -27.58 -3.56 -13.79
C ARG A 231 -27.27 -4.63 -14.84
N LEU A 232 -26.57 -5.70 -14.46
CA LEU A 232 -26.33 -6.87 -15.31
C LEU A 232 -27.50 -7.88 -15.29
N GLY A 233 -28.64 -7.54 -14.68
CA GLY A 233 -29.81 -8.41 -14.59
C GLY A 233 -29.62 -9.60 -13.63
N ARG A 234 -28.67 -9.52 -12.69
CA ARG A 234 -28.35 -10.60 -11.75
C ARG A 234 -28.60 -10.15 -10.30
N SER A 235 -28.82 -11.11 -9.41
CA SER A 235 -28.89 -10.84 -7.97
C SER A 235 -27.48 -10.79 -7.38
N PRO A 236 -27.11 -9.74 -6.60
CA PRO A 236 -25.83 -9.69 -5.89
C PRO A 236 -25.72 -10.72 -4.76
N TRP A 237 -26.84 -11.33 -4.37
CA TRP A 237 -26.93 -12.34 -3.32
C TRP A 237 -27.04 -13.77 -3.86
N ASP A 238 -26.93 -13.95 -5.19
CA ASP A 238 -26.83 -15.27 -5.80
C ASP A 238 -25.35 -15.73 -5.74
N PRO A 239 -25.04 -16.89 -5.12
CA PRO A 239 -23.69 -17.45 -5.06
C PRO A 239 -22.96 -17.53 -6.42
N ARG A 240 -23.72 -17.68 -7.52
CA ARG A 240 -23.17 -17.69 -8.89
C ARG A 240 -22.55 -16.35 -9.31
N THR A 241 -22.81 -15.29 -8.56
CA THR A 241 -22.25 -13.94 -8.80
C THR A 241 -21.06 -13.63 -7.91
N TYR A 242 -20.78 -14.40 -6.86
CA TYR A 242 -19.76 -14.07 -5.87
C TYR A 242 -18.35 -13.99 -6.45
N LEU A 243 -18.00 -14.88 -7.38
CA LEU A 243 -16.71 -14.83 -8.08
C LEU A 243 -16.58 -13.63 -9.02
N LYS A 244 -17.71 -13.06 -9.47
CA LYS A 244 -17.73 -11.86 -10.30
C LYS A 244 -17.81 -10.58 -9.47
N ASN A 245 -18.17 -10.68 -8.21
CA ASN A 245 -18.24 -9.56 -7.27
C ASN A 245 -16.82 -9.16 -6.87
N ASP A 246 -16.40 -7.96 -7.28
CA ASP A 246 -15.02 -7.52 -7.10
C ASP A 246 -14.67 -7.29 -5.61
N VAL A 247 -15.64 -6.89 -4.78
CA VAL A 247 -15.44 -6.71 -3.32
C VAL A 247 -15.21 -8.06 -2.65
N LEU A 248 -16.10 -9.02 -2.88
CA LEU A 248 -15.98 -10.38 -2.32
C LEU A 248 -14.71 -11.06 -2.82
N ASN A 249 -14.37 -10.89 -4.09
CA ASN A 249 -13.14 -11.43 -4.66
C ASN A 249 -11.88 -10.86 -3.98
N ALA A 250 -11.82 -9.55 -3.74
CA ALA A 250 -10.68 -8.92 -3.07
C ALA A 250 -10.56 -9.34 -1.58
N TRP A 251 -11.68 -9.49 -0.88
CA TRP A 251 -11.67 -10.03 0.49
C TRP A 251 -11.27 -11.50 0.53
N LEU A 252 -11.75 -12.31 -0.42
CA LEU A 252 -11.35 -13.71 -0.52
C LEU A 252 -9.84 -13.84 -0.76
N MET A 253 -9.24 -12.98 -1.59
CA MET A 253 -7.77 -12.94 -1.76
C MET A 253 -7.06 -12.69 -0.43
N SER A 254 -7.56 -11.74 0.37
CA SER A 254 -6.98 -11.42 1.68
C SER A 254 -7.13 -12.59 2.67
N VAL A 255 -8.31 -13.21 2.73
CA VAL A 255 -8.59 -14.37 3.59
C VAL A 255 -7.74 -15.57 3.20
N VAL A 256 -7.60 -15.88 1.92
CA VAL A 256 -6.74 -16.97 1.44
C VAL A 256 -5.28 -16.68 1.75
N PHE A 257 -4.81 -15.47 1.47
CA PHE A 257 -3.43 -15.07 1.72
C PHE A 257 -3.06 -15.20 3.20
N PHE A 258 -3.83 -14.57 4.10
CA PHE A 258 -3.56 -14.67 5.53
C PHE A 258 -3.89 -16.03 6.12
N GLY A 259 -4.87 -16.75 5.58
CA GLY A 259 -5.17 -18.12 5.96
C GLY A 259 -3.98 -19.05 5.72
N ILE A 260 -3.32 -18.92 4.56
CA ILE A 260 -2.08 -19.67 4.25
C ILE A 260 -0.96 -19.26 5.21
N LEU A 261 -0.73 -17.96 5.41
CA LEU A 261 0.35 -17.51 6.31
C LEU A 261 0.13 -17.97 7.76
N ILE A 262 -1.10 -17.90 8.28
CA ILE A 262 -1.43 -18.36 9.62
C ILE A 262 -1.29 -19.89 9.71
N ALA A 263 -1.64 -20.64 8.66
CA ALA A 263 -1.42 -22.09 8.63
C ALA A 263 0.07 -22.47 8.66
N VAL A 264 0.93 -21.67 8.02
CA VAL A 264 2.39 -21.90 7.96
C VAL A 264 3.11 -21.43 9.22
N PHE A 265 2.85 -20.21 9.69
CA PHE A 265 3.56 -19.59 10.82
C PHE A 265 2.84 -19.77 12.18
N GLY A 266 1.64 -20.33 12.16
CA GLY A 266 0.81 -20.57 13.34
C GLY A 266 -0.02 -19.36 13.81
N PRO A 267 -0.91 -19.57 14.79
CA PRO A 267 -1.83 -18.53 15.29
C PRO A 267 -1.11 -17.37 15.98
N ALA A 268 0.15 -17.53 16.39
CA ALA A 268 0.98 -16.44 16.91
C ALA A 268 1.21 -15.31 15.88
N LEU A 269 0.92 -15.54 14.60
CA LEU A 269 0.97 -14.53 13.55
C LEU A 269 -0.23 -13.56 13.58
N ILE A 270 -1.36 -13.90 14.22
CA ILE A 270 -2.58 -13.08 14.19
C ILE A 270 -2.33 -11.62 14.62
N PRO A 271 -1.60 -11.32 15.71
CA PRO A 271 -1.27 -9.94 16.05
C PRO A 271 -0.50 -9.20 14.96
N PHE A 272 0.44 -9.85 14.28
CA PHE A 272 1.16 -9.26 13.15
C PHE A 272 0.20 -8.86 12.02
N VAL A 273 -0.70 -9.77 11.63
CA VAL A 273 -1.71 -9.52 10.57
C VAL A 273 -2.57 -8.30 10.90
N LEU A 274 -3.07 -8.22 12.14
CA LEU A 274 -3.91 -7.12 12.61
C LEU A 274 -3.13 -5.79 12.65
N ILE A 275 -1.95 -5.77 13.27
CA ILE A 275 -1.15 -4.54 13.42
C ILE A 275 -0.75 -3.99 12.05
N GLN A 276 -0.15 -4.83 11.19
CA GLN A 276 0.33 -4.36 9.89
C GLN A 276 -0.83 -3.95 8.97
N GLY A 277 -1.97 -4.64 9.05
CA GLY A 277 -3.14 -4.35 8.22
C GLY A 277 -3.80 -3.04 8.63
N ILE A 278 -4.10 -2.90 9.93
CA ILE A 278 -4.70 -1.68 10.49
C ILE A 278 -3.80 -0.47 10.27
N TYR A 279 -2.52 -0.60 10.60
CA TYR A 279 -1.58 0.47 10.41
C TYR A 279 -1.44 0.83 8.92
N GLY A 280 -1.35 -0.16 8.03
CA GLY A 280 -1.21 0.04 6.60
C GLY A 280 -2.37 0.79 5.96
N PHE A 281 -3.64 0.39 6.19
CA PHE A 281 -4.76 1.14 5.62
C PHE A 281 -4.95 2.51 6.31
N SER A 282 -4.59 2.64 7.60
CA SER A 282 -4.70 3.92 8.30
C SER A 282 -3.80 4.99 7.69
N LEU A 283 -2.70 4.62 7.03
CA LEU A 283 -1.85 5.54 6.29
C LEU A 283 -2.54 6.13 5.06
N LEU A 284 -3.31 5.31 4.31
CA LEU A 284 -4.15 5.83 3.22
C LEU A 284 -5.18 6.81 3.78
N GLU A 285 -5.88 6.43 4.85
CA GLU A 285 -6.91 7.29 5.43
C GLU A 285 -6.32 8.58 6.01
N SER A 286 -5.07 8.56 6.47
CA SER A 286 -4.36 9.79 6.87
C SER A 286 -4.16 10.74 5.69
N VAL A 287 -3.96 10.22 4.47
CA VAL A 287 -3.89 11.03 3.25
C VAL A 287 -5.28 11.53 2.86
N ASN A 288 -6.33 10.70 2.94
CA ASN A 288 -7.71 11.13 2.66
C ASN A 288 -8.19 12.22 3.63
N TYR A 289 -7.65 12.26 4.85
CA TYR A 289 -7.98 13.25 5.85
C TYR A 289 -7.42 14.65 5.55
N LEU A 290 -6.27 14.72 4.87
CA LEU A 290 -5.55 15.96 4.55
C LEU A 290 -6.12 16.64 3.31
#